data_AF-A0A4U0V812-F1
#
_entry.id   AF-A0A4U0V812-F1
#
_cell.length_a   1.000
_cell.length_b   1.000
_cell.length_c   1.000
_cell.angle_alpha   90.00
_cell.angle_beta   90.00
_cell.angle_gamma   90.00
#
_symmetry.space_group_name_H-M   'P 1'
#
loop_
_entity.id
_entity.type
_entity.pdbx_description
1 polymer ?
#
loop_
_entity_poly.entity_id
_entity_poly.type
_entity_poly.pdbx_seq_one_letter_code
_entity_poly.pdbx_strand_id
1 'polypeptide(L)'
;MATTTTTHSPSPPLSPQPRPPTLSLPGPRATALLSLYNDAIAHLLKTLTYPHFAACFPTPSFAVPGSMKALHAQFTAKLGEQLHAEFDRLVEEREAVGALNGLDGLVEEARGRRERAERGRRETGGEGGAATQQQSEGVRAENVEILARIQKQREDIAARVAGLEQVVADVDACVAALRPEELEVLREEVRGVDEGMRMEV
;
A
#
# COMPACT_ATOMS: atom_id res chain seq x y z
N MET A 1 -39.12 42.72 24.36
CA MET A 1 -39.17 41.24 24.37
C MET A 1 -38.51 40.75 23.09
N ALA A 2 -37.49 39.90 23.24
CA ALA A 2 -36.64 39.41 22.17
C ALA A 2 -37.33 38.30 21.35
N THR A 3 -37.10 38.28 20.04
CA THR A 3 -37.31 37.09 19.21
C THR A 3 -36.11 36.93 18.25
N THR A 4 -35.65 35.69 18.17
CA THR A 4 -34.45 35.19 17.48
C THR A 4 -34.85 34.37 16.25
N THR A 5 -34.20 34.54 15.09
CA THR A 5 -34.10 33.54 13.97
C THR A 5 -32.97 34.03 13.03
N THR A 6 -31.74 33.47 13.01
CA THR A 6 -31.22 32.22 12.41
C THR A 6 -31.31 32.13 10.87
N THR A 7 -30.12 32.00 10.23
CA THR A 7 -29.80 31.22 9.00
C THR A 7 -29.59 31.89 7.63
N HIS A 8 -28.39 31.57 7.09
CA HIS A 8 -27.90 31.45 5.70
C HIS A 8 -27.36 32.68 4.93
N SER A 9 -26.03 32.74 4.88
CA SER A 9 -25.24 33.46 3.87
C SER A 9 -24.99 32.52 2.68
N PRO A 10 -25.33 32.90 1.43
CA PRO A 10 -25.05 32.07 0.26
C PRO A 10 -23.62 32.31 -0.25
N SER A 11 -22.84 31.23 -0.35
CA SER A 11 -21.56 31.23 -1.08
C SER A 11 -21.80 31.42 -2.58
N PRO A 12 -21.02 32.27 -3.29
CA PRO A 12 -21.09 32.34 -4.75
C PRO A 12 -20.45 31.10 -5.41
N PRO A 13 -20.89 30.73 -6.63
CA PRO A 13 -20.45 29.52 -7.31
C PRO A 13 -18.98 29.61 -7.76
N LEU A 14 -18.25 28.50 -7.61
CA LEU A 14 -16.90 28.30 -8.12
C LEU A 14 -16.87 28.54 -9.64
N SER A 15 -16.20 29.62 -10.06
CA SER A 15 -15.81 29.80 -11.45
C SER A 15 -14.91 28.62 -11.89
N PRO A 16 -15.12 28.03 -13.08
CA PRO A 16 -14.13 27.13 -13.67
C PRO A 16 -12.89 27.96 -14.03
N GLN A 17 -11.82 27.83 -13.27
CA GLN A 17 -10.53 28.45 -13.59
C GLN A 17 -10.09 27.97 -14.99
N PRO A 18 -9.84 28.88 -15.95
CA PRO A 18 -9.20 28.53 -17.21
C PRO A 18 -7.80 28.03 -16.88
N ARG A 19 -7.47 26.79 -17.26
CA ARG A 19 -6.09 26.28 -17.19
C ARG A 19 -5.19 27.29 -17.90
N PRO A 20 -4.11 27.79 -17.28
CA PRO A 20 -3.16 28.65 -17.97
C PRO A 20 -2.61 27.90 -19.19
N PRO A 21 -2.45 28.54 -20.35
CA PRO A 21 -1.83 27.92 -21.51
C PRO A 21 -0.41 27.55 -21.10
N THR A 22 -0.12 26.24 -20.99
CA THR A 22 1.23 25.76 -20.78
C THR A 22 2.06 26.31 -21.93
N LEU A 23 3.03 27.16 -21.62
CA LEU A 23 3.95 27.72 -22.59
C LEU A 23 4.43 26.59 -23.50
N SER A 24 4.16 26.72 -24.80
CA SER A 24 4.41 25.72 -25.85
C SER A 24 5.91 25.39 -26.06
N LEU A 25 6.78 25.88 -25.18
CA LEU A 25 8.20 25.56 -25.19
C LEU A 25 8.41 24.14 -24.66
N PRO A 26 9.15 23.28 -25.37
CA PRO A 26 9.47 21.94 -24.89
C PRO A 26 10.21 22.00 -23.55
N GLY A 27 9.61 21.39 -22.52
CA GLY A 27 10.27 21.16 -21.24
C GLY A 27 11.36 20.09 -21.33
N PRO A 28 12.08 19.80 -20.23
CA PRO A 28 13.17 18.83 -20.24
C PRO A 28 12.72 17.43 -20.66
N ARG A 29 11.54 17.01 -20.20
CA ARG A 29 11.00 15.68 -20.54
C ARG A 29 10.48 15.61 -21.98
N ALA A 30 9.83 16.67 -22.45
CA ALA A 30 9.40 16.78 -23.84
C ALA A 30 10.62 16.78 -24.79
N THR A 31 11.67 17.54 -24.46
CA THR A 31 12.93 17.56 -25.21
C THR A 31 13.59 16.18 -25.25
N ALA A 32 13.64 15.49 -24.11
CA ALA A 32 14.20 14.14 -24.04
C ALA A 32 13.42 13.13 -24.89
N LEU A 33 12.10 13.25 -24.95
CA LEU A 33 11.26 12.40 -25.79
C LEU A 33 11.56 12.64 -27.28
N LEU A 34 11.59 13.91 -27.70
CA LEU A 34 11.90 14.29 -29.09
C LEU A 34 13.31 13.81 -29.49
N SER A 35 14.32 14.03 -28.64
CA SER A 35 15.69 13.60 -28.93
C SER A 35 15.79 12.08 -29.03
N LEU A 36 15.17 11.36 -28.09
CA LEU A 36 15.20 9.90 -28.07
C LEU A 36 14.57 9.31 -29.34
N TYR A 37 13.48 9.89 -29.81
CA TYR A 37 12.82 9.42 -31.02
C TYR A 37 13.67 9.69 -32.28
N ASN A 38 14.25 10.88 -32.39
CA ASN A 38 15.18 11.22 -33.47
C ASN A 38 16.40 10.29 -33.50
N ASP A 39 16.98 10.00 -32.33
CA ASP A 39 18.11 9.07 -32.20
C ASP A 39 17.71 7.64 -32.60
N ALA A 40 16.50 7.20 -32.24
CA ALA A 40 15.99 5.89 -32.62
C ALA A 40 15.79 5.75 -34.14
N ILE A 41 15.20 6.76 -34.81
CA ILE A 41 15.08 6.77 -36.28
C ILE A 41 16.46 6.76 -36.93
N ALA A 42 17.37 7.61 -36.47
CA ALA A 42 18.73 7.66 -37.01
C ALA A 42 19.42 6.31 -36.90
N HIS A 43 19.26 5.62 -35.76
CA HIS A 43 19.81 4.28 -35.55
C HIS A 43 19.16 3.23 -36.47
N LEU A 44 17.83 3.26 -36.64
CA LEU A 44 17.10 2.36 -37.53
C LEU A 44 17.60 2.50 -38.97
N LEU A 45 17.65 3.73 -39.50
CA LEU A 45 18.10 4.01 -40.86
C LEU A 45 19.57 3.61 -41.07
N LYS A 46 20.41 3.79 -40.05
CA LYS A 46 21.81 3.34 -40.08
C LYS A 46 21.95 1.82 -40.13
N THR A 47 21.05 1.09 -39.47
CA THR A 47 21.05 -0.38 -39.42
C THR A 47 20.56 -0.99 -40.74
N LEU A 48 19.64 -0.30 -41.41
CA LEU A 48 19.11 -0.66 -42.74
C LEU A 48 20.14 -0.40 -43.85
N THR A 49 21.25 -1.13 -43.80
CA THR A 49 22.33 -1.04 -44.78
C THR A 49 22.00 -1.79 -46.07
N TYR A 50 22.57 -1.33 -47.18
CA TYR A 50 22.38 -1.98 -48.49
C TYR A 50 22.76 -3.48 -48.50
N PRO A 51 23.83 -3.96 -47.85
CA PRO A 51 24.15 -5.39 -47.81
C PRO A 51 23.05 -6.25 -47.16
N HIS A 52 22.43 -5.76 -46.08
CA HIS A 52 21.29 -6.43 -45.44
C HIS A 52 20.09 -6.47 -46.38
N PHE A 53 19.83 -5.37 -47.09
CA PHE A 53 18.75 -5.29 -48.07
C PHE A 53 18.97 -6.20 -49.28
N ALA A 54 20.19 -6.21 -49.83
CA ALA A 54 20.56 -6.99 -51.01
C ALA A 54 20.55 -8.50 -50.74
N ALA A 55 20.87 -8.93 -49.52
CA ALA A 55 20.83 -10.35 -49.12
C ALA A 55 19.43 -10.95 -49.24
N CYS A 56 18.38 -10.17 -49.04
CA CYS A 56 16.98 -10.59 -49.22
C CYS A 56 16.58 -10.72 -50.69
N PHE A 57 17.31 -10.08 -51.60
CA PHE A 57 17.02 -10.05 -53.03
C PHE A 57 18.28 -10.37 -53.86
N PRO A 58 18.81 -11.61 -53.78
CA PRO A 58 20.08 -11.94 -54.42
C PRO A 58 20.01 -11.79 -55.94
N THR A 59 19.01 -12.36 -56.61
CA THR A 59 18.89 -12.31 -58.08
C THR A 59 18.79 -10.88 -58.63
N PRO A 60 17.91 -9.99 -58.11
CA PRO A 60 17.87 -8.59 -58.55
C PRO A 60 19.14 -7.80 -58.19
N SER A 61 19.75 -8.07 -57.04
CA SER A 61 20.97 -7.38 -56.61
C SER A 61 22.16 -7.65 -57.54
N PHE A 62 22.24 -8.85 -58.11
CA PHE A 62 23.25 -9.19 -59.11
C PHE A 62 22.87 -8.72 -60.52
N ALA A 63 21.61 -8.86 -60.93
CA ALA A 63 21.17 -8.52 -62.28
C ALA A 63 21.10 -7.01 -62.53
N VAL A 64 20.69 -6.23 -61.53
CA VAL A 64 20.47 -4.77 -61.64
C VAL A 64 20.92 -4.04 -60.35
N PRO A 65 22.22 -4.04 -60.04
CA PRO A 65 22.74 -3.45 -58.80
C PRO A 65 22.47 -1.94 -58.67
N GLY A 66 22.48 -1.21 -59.79
CA GLY A 66 22.21 0.24 -59.81
C GLY A 66 20.78 0.58 -59.36
N SER A 67 19.79 -0.07 -59.97
CA SER A 67 18.37 0.12 -59.62
C SER A 67 18.06 -0.32 -58.19
N MET A 68 18.67 -1.41 -57.72
CA MET A 68 18.49 -1.89 -56.35
C MET A 68 19.09 -0.94 -55.30
N LYS A 69 20.25 -0.33 -55.58
CA LYS A 69 20.82 0.71 -54.71
C LYS A 69 19.97 1.97 -54.69
N ALA A 70 19.45 2.38 -55.85
CA ALA A 70 18.54 3.52 -55.93
C ALA A 70 17.24 3.27 -55.16
N LEU A 71 16.66 2.07 -55.29
CA LEU A 71 15.48 1.65 -54.53
C LEU A 71 15.74 1.69 -53.02
N HIS A 72 16.87 1.13 -52.56
CA HIS A 72 17.25 1.15 -51.15
C HIS A 72 17.41 2.58 -50.62
N ALA A 73 18.07 3.46 -51.37
CA ALA A 73 18.23 4.87 -51.00
C ALA A 73 16.89 5.62 -50.95
N GLN A 74 15.99 5.38 -51.90
CA GLN A 74 14.64 5.94 -51.88
C GLN A 74 13.82 5.42 -50.71
N PHE A 75 13.93 4.12 -50.41
CA PHE A 75 13.23 3.49 -49.31
C PHE A 75 13.67 4.06 -47.96
N THR A 76 14.97 4.16 -47.69
CA THR A 76 15.47 4.71 -46.43
C THR A 76 15.14 6.18 -46.27
N ALA A 77 15.21 6.98 -47.34
CA ALA A 77 14.80 8.37 -47.33
C ALA A 77 13.30 8.51 -47.00
N LYS A 78 12.44 7.77 -47.71
CA LYS A 78 10.98 7.83 -47.50
C LYS A 78 10.55 7.31 -46.14
N LEU A 79 11.18 6.23 -45.67
CA LEU A 79 10.92 5.68 -44.34
C LEU A 79 11.28 6.70 -43.26
N GLY A 80 12.43 7.38 -43.38
CA GLY A 80 12.83 8.44 -42.46
C GLY A 80 11.84 9.60 -42.45
N GLU A 81 11.50 10.13 -43.63
CA GLU A 81 10.52 11.22 -43.77
C GLU A 81 9.16 10.86 -43.16
N GLN A 82 8.65 9.66 -43.44
CA GLN A 82 7.35 9.20 -42.93
C GLN A 82 7.35 9.01 -41.41
N LEU A 83 8.42 8.43 -40.84
CA LEU A 83 8.52 8.23 -39.39
C LEU A 83 8.57 9.56 -38.63
N HIS A 84 9.35 10.53 -39.11
CA HIS A 84 9.36 11.87 -38.52
C HIS A 84 8.01 12.56 -38.65
N ALA A 85 7.40 12.56 -39.83
CA ALA A 85 6.12 13.24 -40.06
C ALA A 85 4.97 12.65 -39.22
N GLU A 86 4.87 11.33 -39.12
CA GLU A 86 3.84 10.67 -38.31
C GLU A 86 4.05 10.93 -36.82
N PHE A 87 5.30 10.98 -36.36
CA PHE A 87 5.59 11.30 -34.97
C PHE A 87 5.29 12.75 -34.62
N ASP A 88 5.67 13.71 -35.47
CA ASP A 88 5.34 15.12 -35.27
C ASP A 88 3.82 15.30 -35.21
N ARG A 89 3.09 14.64 -36.13
CA ARG A 89 1.63 14.60 -36.10
C ARG A 89 1.08 14.04 -34.79
N LEU A 90 1.62 12.94 -34.28
CA LEU A 90 1.18 12.33 -33.03
C LEU A 90 1.47 13.22 -31.81
N VAL A 91 2.63 13.89 -31.79
CA VAL A 91 3.03 14.82 -30.73
C VAL A 91 2.06 16.01 -30.68
N GLU A 92 1.67 16.54 -31.84
CA GLU A 92 0.68 17.60 -31.96
C GLU A 92 -0.74 17.12 -31.58
N GLU A 93 -1.22 16.02 -32.17
CA GLU A 93 -2.58 15.50 -31.98
C GLU A 93 -2.87 15.15 -30.51
N ARG A 94 -1.85 14.69 -29.78
CA ARG A 94 -1.97 14.33 -28.35
C ARG A 94 -1.60 15.46 -27.40
N GLU A 95 -1.20 16.62 -27.92
CA GLU A 95 -0.66 17.73 -27.12
C GLU A 95 0.45 17.26 -26.15
N ALA A 96 1.32 16.36 -26.62
CA ALA A 96 2.24 15.62 -25.75
C ALA A 96 3.22 16.55 -25.03
N VAL A 97 3.63 17.65 -25.67
CA VAL A 97 4.50 18.68 -25.07
C VAL A 97 3.79 19.33 -23.88
N GLY A 98 2.54 19.76 -24.04
CA GLY A 98 1.76 20.36 -22.96
C GLY A 98 1.56 19.40 -21.78
N ALA A 99 1.23 18.14 -22.07
CA ALA A 99 1.04 17.11 -21.06
C ALA A 99 2.33 16.83 -20.25
N LEU A 100 3.48 16.71 -20.93
CA LEU A 100 4.78 16.46 -20.28
C LEU A 100 5.25 17.67 -19.48
N ASN A 101 5.04 18.88 -19.99
CA ASN A 101 5.34 20.12 -19.25
C ASN A 101 4.48 20.24 -17.99
N GLY A 102 3.19 19.89 -18.07
CA GLY A 102 2.31 19.82 -16.92
C GLY A 102 2.78 18.81 -15.89
N LEU A 103 3.24 17.64 -16.34
CA LEU A 103 3.81 16.61 -15.47
C LEU A 103 5.11 17.08 -14.79
N ASP A 104 6.00 17.76 -15.52
CA ASP A 104 7.22 18.33 -14.94
C ASP A 104 6.87 19.35 -13.85
N GLY A 105 5.88 20.21 -14.08
CA GLY A 105 5.38 21.13 -13.05
C GLY A 105 4.86 20.43 -11.79
N LEU A 106 4.08 19.35 -11.94
CA LEU A 106 3.60 18.55 -10.81
C LEU A 106 4.73 17.85 -10.05
N VAL A 107 5.75 17.36 -10.76
CA VAL A 107 6.93 16.74 -10.14
C VAL A 107 7.72 17.75 -9.33
N GLU A 108 7.96 18.94 -9.87
CA GLU A 108 8.66 20.02 -9.15
C GLU A 108 7.87 20.49 -7.92
N GLU A 109 6.54 20.60 -8.03
CA GLU A 109 5.71 20.94 -6.88
C GLU A 109 5.79 19.88 -5.78
N ALA A 110 5.71 18.59 -6.15
CA ALA A 110 5.83 17.47 -5.22
C ALA A 110 7.21 17.42 -4.56
N ARG A 111 8.29 17.64 -5.32
CA ARG A 111 9.66 17.77 -4.80
C ARG A 111 9.76 18.94 -3.82
N GLY A 112 9.23 20.10 -4.17
CA GLY A 112 9.20 21.26 -3.28
C GLY A 112 8.39 21.02 -1.99
N ARG A 113 7.27 20.27 -2.04
CA ARG A 113 6.54 19.86 -0.82
C ARG A 113 7.40 18.95 0.07
N ARG A 114 8.09 17.97 -0.53
CA ARG A 114 9.00 17.05 0.17
C ARG A 114 10.17 17.80 0.82
N GLU A 115 10.83 18.70 0.09
CA GLU A 115 11.95 19.49 0.59
C GLU A 115 11.55 20.46 1.71
N ARG A 116 10.38 21.10 1.61
CA ARG A 116 9.83 21.95 2.69
C ARG A 116 9.51 21.14 3.93
N ALA A 117 8.95 19.94 3.79
CA ALA A 117 8.70 19.05 4.91
C ALA A 117 10.02 18.56 5.56
N GLU A 118 11.04 18.24 4.77
CA GLU A 118 12.37 17.85 5.26
C GLU A 118 13.11 19.01 5.93
N ARG A 119 13.00 20.23 5.39
CA ARG A 119 13.53 21.45 6.01
C ARG A 119 12.82 21.76 7.32
N GLY A 120 11.49 21.70 7.33
CA GLY A 120 10.70 21.83 8.56
C GLY A 120 11.06 20.77 9.60
N ARG A 121 11.37 19.53 9.19
CA ARG A 121 11.85 18.46 10.08
C ARG A 121 13.27 18.70 10.62
N ARG A 122 14.15 19.32 9.84
CA ARG A 122 15.49 19.72 10.28
C ARG A 122 15.46 20.93 11.22
N GLU A 123 14.58 21.88 10.97
CA GLU A 123 14.39 23.08 11.81
C GLU A 123 13.66 22.73 13.12
N THR A 124 12.62 21.88 13.08
CA THR A 124 11.95 21.36 14.29
C THR A 124 12.76 20.29 15.03
N GLY A 125 13.77 19.72 14.39
CA GLY A 125 14.74 18.80 15.01
C GLY A 125 15.63 19.44 16.09
N GLY A 126 15.62 20.78 16.23
CA GLY A 126 16.31 21.50 17.30
C GLY A 126 15.49 21.66 18.59
N GLU A 127 14.15 21.70 18.51
CA GLU A 127 13.25 21.91 19.67
C GLU A 127 12.37 20.69 20.00
N GLY A 128 12.18 19.75 19.05
CA GLY A 128 11.35 18.55 19.24
C GLY A 128 12.01 17.39 19.98
N GLY A 129 13.32 17.45 20.24
CA GLY A 129 14.09 16.41 20.93
C GLY A 129 13.61 16.16 22.37
N ALA A 130 13.43 17.23 23.15
CA ALA A 130 13.02 17.11 24.56
C ALA A 130 11.60 16.55 24.73
N ALA A 131 10.64 17.01 23.91
CA ALA A 131 9.26 16.55 23.99
C ALA A 131 9.11 15.08 23.55
N THR A 132 9.83 14.67 22.49
CA THR A 132 9.82 13.27 22.02
C THR A 132 10.53 12.35 23.02
N GLN A 133 11.62 12.83 23.65
CA GLN A 133 12.33 12.11 24.70
C GLN A 133 11.43 11.93 25.95
N GLN A 134 10.79 12.99 26.44
CA GLN A 134 9.87 12.91 27.59
C GLN A 134 8.66 12.02 27.32
N GLN A 135 8.09 12.07 26.11
CA GLN A 135 7.01 11.14 25.74
C GLN A 135 7.50 9.69 25.72
N SER A 136 8.70 9.43 25.20
CA SER A 136 9.27 8.08 25.19
C SER A 136 9.60 7.56 26.60
N GLU A 137 10.05 8.42 27.51
CA GLU A 137 10.30 8.08 28.91
C GLU A 137 9.01 7.85 29.69
N GLY A 138 7.98 8.67 29.46
CA GLY A 138 6.65 8.48 30.04
C GLY A 138 6.03 7.14 29.62
N VAL A 139 6.04 6.84 28.32
CA VAL A 139 5.56 5.56 27.79
C VAL A 139 6.38 4.38 28.33
N ARG A 140 7.71 4.54 28.49
CA ARG A 140 8.57 3.51 29.07
C ARG A 140 8.25 3.26 30.55
N ALA A 141 8.01 4.30 31.34
CA ALA A 141 7.64 4.18 32.74
C ALA A 141 6.26 3.52 32.91
N GLU A 142 5.28 3.91 32.09
CA GLU A 142 3.93 3.32 32.09
C GLU A 142 3.97 1.83 31.72
N ASN A 143 4.77 1.45 30.72
CA ASN A 143 4.93 0.04 30.34
C ASN A 143 5.55 -0.81 31.46
N VAL A 144 6.48 -0.26 32.24
CA VAL A 144 7.06 -0.95 33.42
C VAL A 144 5.98 -1.17 34.48
N GLU A 145 5.15 -0.17 34.73
CA GLU A 145 4.05 -0.29 35.70
C GLU A 145 3.00 -1.32 35.25
N ILE A 146 2.62 -1.31 33.97
CA ILE A 146 1.68 -2.28 33.40
C ILE A 146 2.24 -3.71 33.52
N LEU A 147 3.53 -3.91 33.20
CA LEU A 147 4.18 -5.22 33.35
C LEU A 147 4.18 -5.70 34.80
N ALA A 148 4.43 -4.81 35.76
CA ALA A 148 4.38 -5.16 37.19
C ALA A 148 2.95 -5.57 37.62
N ARG A 149 1.92 -4.87 37.14
CA ARG A 149 0.51 -5.24 37.39
C ARG A 149 0.18 -6.60 36.79
N ILE A 150 0.61 -6.87 35.56
CA ILE A 150 0.39 -8.16 34.90
C ILE A 150 1.09 -9.29 35.66
N GLN A 151 2.34 -9.09 36.10
CA GLN A 151 3.07 -10.10 36.88
C GLN A 151 2.35 -10.44 38.18
N LYS A 152 1.95 -9.42 38.94
CA LYS A 152 1.18 -9.62 40.18
C LYS A 152 -0.14 -10.35 39.94
N GLN A 153 -0.88 -9.97 38.89
CA GLN A 153 -2.11 -10.65 38.52
C GLN A 153 -1.89 -12.13 38.18
N ARG A 154 -0.77 -12.47 37.53
CA ARG A 154 -0.43 -13.88 37.23
C ARG A 154 -0.14 -14.68 38.49
N GLU A 155 0.53 -14.08 39.47
CA GLU A 155 0.77 -14.72 40.79
C GLU A 155 -0.55 -14.96 41.54
N ASP A 156 -1.43 -13.95 41.57
CA ASP A 156 -2.75 -14.06 42.21
C ASP A 156 -3.62 -15.15 41.55
N ILE A 157 -3.60 -15.22 40.21
CA ILE A 157 -4.31 -16.28 39.47
C ILE A 157 -3.74 -17.65 39.81
N ALA A 158 -2.42 -17.80 39.83
CA ALA A 158 -1.78 -19.06 40.16
C ALA A 158 -2.14 -19.54 41.58
N ALA A 159 -2.15 -18.63 42.56
CA ALA A 159 -2.55 -18.94 43.93
C ALA A 159 -4.03 -19.37 44.03
N ARG A 160 -4.92 -18.69 43.30
CA ARG A 160 -6.35 -19.05 43.27
C ARG A 160 -6.57 -20.42 42.62
N VAL A 161 -5.89 -20.71 41.52
CA VAL A 161 -5.99 -22.01 40.84
C VAL A 161 -5.49 -23.12 41.74
N ALA A 162 -4.34 -22.95 42.40
CA ALA A 162 -3.84 -23.93 43.37
C ALA A 162 -4.83 -24.15 44.53
N GLY A 163 -5.48 -23.09 45.03
CA GLY A 163 -6.53 -23.22 46.04
C GLY A 163 -7.75 -24.00 45.55
N LEU A 164 -8.18 -23.79 44.30
CA LEU A 164 -9.28 -24.56 43.70
C LEU A 164 -8.90 -26.02 43.48
N GLU A 165 -7.67 -26.30 43.05
CA GLU A 165 -7.16 -27.66 42.92
C GLU A 165 -7.18 -28.40 44.27
N GLN A 166 -6.84 -27.72 45.37
CA GLN A 166 -6.94 -28.28 46.72
C GLN A 166 -8.40 -28.60 47.10
N VAL A 167 -9.33 -27.68 46.84
CA VAL A 167 -10.76 -27.92 47.13
C VAL A 167 -11.30 -29.09 46.32
N VAL A 168 -10.90 -29.21 45.04
CA VAL A 168 -11.28 -30.37 44.21
C VAL A 168 -10.73 -31.66 44.81
N ALA A 169 -9.47 -31.67 45.24
CA ALA A 169 -8.87 -32.83 45.90
C ALA A 169 -9.60 -33.21 47.20
N ASP A 170 -10.01 -32.22 48.01
CA ASP A 170 -10.76 -32.46 49.25
C ASP A 170 -12.16 -33.03 48.96
N VAL A 171 -12.83 -32.56 47.90
CA VAL A 171 -14.12 -33.10 47.44
C VAL A 171 -13.96 -34.53 46.93
N ASP A 172 -12.94 -34.80 46.11
CA ASP A 172 -12.65 -36.15 45.62
C ASP A 172 -12.32 -37.10 46.77
N ALA A 173 -11.59 -36.64 47.79
CA ALA A 173 -11.32 -37.42 49.00
C ALA A 173 -12.59 -37.69 49.82
N CYS A 174 -13.49 -36.72 49.95
CA CYS A 174 -14.81 -36.94 50.57
C CYS A 174 -15.60 -37.99 49.79
N VAL A 175 -15.66 -37.88 48.45
CA VAL A 175 -16.36 -38.85 47.59
C VAL A 175 -15.74 -40.25 47.73
N ALA A 176 -14.41 -40.36 47.78
CA ALA A 176 -13.73 -41.64 47.98
C ALA A 176 -13.96 -42.23 49.38
N ALA A 177 -14.16 -41.37 50.40
CA ALA A 177 -14.52 -41.80 51.74
C ALA A 177 -15.97 -42.30 51.84
N LEU A 178 -16.87 -41.83 50.97
CA LEU A 178 -18.18 -42.46 50.78
C LEU A 178 -17.98 -43.82 50.08
N ARG A 179 -17.81 -44.87 50.88
CA ARG A 179 -17.67 -46.24 50.38
C ARG A 179 -18.99 -46.69 49.77
N PRO A 180 -19.01 -47.12 48.49
CA PRO A 180 -20.22 -47.58 47.83
C PRO A 180 -20.82 -48.81 48.53
N GLU A 181 -20.01 -49.62 49.20
CA GLU A 181 -20.47 -50.79 49.97
C GLU A 181 -21.27 -50.38 51.22
N GLU A 182 -20.85 -49.32 51.92
CA GLU A 182 -21.57 -48.79 53.08
C GLU A 182 -22.88 -48.12 52.65
N LEU A 183 -22.87 -47.41 51.51
CA LEU A 183 -24.07 -46.82 50.91
C LEU A 183 -25.07 -47.87 50.41
N GLU A 184 -24.62 -48.96 49.79
CA GLU A 184 -25.49 -50.06 49.36
C GLU A 184 -26.09 -50.80 50.57
N VAL A 185 -25.34 -50.99 51.66
CA VAL A 185 -25.89 -51.52 52.93
C VAL A 185 -26.98 -50.63 53.50
N LEU A 186 -26.75 -49.32 53.59
CA LEU A 186 -27.78 -48.36 54.02
C LEU A 186 -28.98 -48.33 53.06
N ARG A 187 -28.76 -48.52 51.76
CA ARG A 187 -29.83 -48.54 50.76
C ARG A 187 -30.70 -49.79 50.88
N GLU A 188 -30.10 -50.94 51.15
CA GLU A 188 -30.82 -52.18 51.45
C GLU A 188 -31.53 -52.10 52.81
N GLU A 189 -30.91 -51.47 53.83
CA GLU A 189 -31.56 -51.22 55.14
C GLU A 189 -32.79 -50.32 54.99
N VAL A 190 -32.69 -49.22 54.25
CA VAL A 190 -33.83 -48.32 53.96
C VAL A 190 -34.92 -49.04 53.17
N ARG A 191 -34.55 -49.87 52.18
CA ARG A 191 -35.53 -50.69 51.43
C ARG A 191 -36.24 -51.67 52.37
N GLY A 192 -35.51 -52.32 53.28
CA GLY A 192 -36.08 -53.23 54.26
C GLY A 192 -37.05 -52.55 55.23
N VAL A 193 -36.74 -51.33 55.68
CA VAL A 193 -37.64 -50.53 56.53
C VAL A 193 -38.90 -50.11 55.77
N ASP A 194 -38.78 -49.70 54.51
CA ASP A 194 -39.93 -49.32 53.66
C ASP A 194 -40.85 -50.52 53.35
N GLU A 195 -40.27 -51.69 53.05
CA GLU A 195 -41.03 -52.94 52.90
C GLU A 195 -41.69 -53.39 54.22
N GLY A 196 -41.02 -53.20 55.36
CA GLY A 196 -41.58 -53.43 56.69
C GLY A 196 -42.77 -52.52 56.99
N MET A 197 -42.64 -51.21 56.75
CA MET A 197 -43.74 -50.25 56.90
C MET A 197 -44.92 -50.56 55.98
N ARG A 198 -44.68 -51.12 54.79
CA ARG A 198 -45.72 -51.46 53.83
C ARG A 198 -46.46 -52.78 54.15
N MET A 199 -45.89 -53.64 54.99
CA MET A 199 -46.54 -54.87 55.47
C MET A 199 -47.28 -54.70 56.81
N GLU A 200 -47.10 -53.57 57.51
CA GLU A 200 -47.78 -53.25 58.78
C GLU A 200 -49.05 -52.38 58.63
N VAL A 201 -49.50 -52.12 57.39
CA VAL A 201 -50.77 -51.42 57.05
C VAL A 201 -51.73 -52.38 56.35
#